data_AF-K1Z8S3-F1
#
_entry.id   AF-K1Z8S3-F1
#
_cell.length_a   1.000
_cell.length_b   1.000
_cell.length_c   1.000
_cell.angle_alpha   90.00
_cell.angle_beta   90.00
_cell.angle_gamma   90.00
#
_symmetry.space_group_name_H-M   'P 1'
#
loop_
_entity.id
_entity.type
_entity.pdbx_description
1 polymer ?
#
loop_
_entity_poly.entity_id
_entity_poly.type
_entity_poly.pdbx_seq_one_letter_code
_entity_poly.pdbx_strand_id
1 'polypeptide(L)'
;MHTQNESPAYNILMYSHDTYGLDHIRRTMAIANHLRDADTNVLILTGSPIAGRFQFPEHVDFVRIPGMIKMTNDDYQSLSIRIEQEKALAIRTNIILATARTFLPHLFIVDKEPLGLKREVLPTLEWLKESNPSTQRQILPEVCLITESKP
;
A
#
# COMPACT_ATOMS: atom_id res chain seq x y z
N MET A 1 -5.18 28.99 -23.22
CA MET A 1 -3.76 29.27 -22.92
C MET A 1 -3.43 28.69 -21.55
N HIS A 2 -2.81 27.52 -21.54
CA HIS A 2 -1.86 26.99 -20.55
C HIS A 2 -1.70 25.51 -20.88
N THR A 3 -0.87 25.25 -21.89
CA THR A 3 -0.31 23.92 -22.11
C THR A 3 0.83 23.80 -21.10
N GLN A 4 0.51 23.44 -19.86
CA GLN A 4 1.55 23.06 -18.91
C GLN A 4 2.06 21.71 -19.35
N ASN A 5 3.34 21.69 -19.70
CA ASN A 5 4.09 20.47 -19.94
C ASN A 5 4.34 19.85 -18.56
N GLU A 6 3.30 19.26 -17.96
CA GLU A 6 3.43 18.57 -16.67
C GLU A 6 4.30 17.35 -16.87
N SER A 7 5.46 17.34 -16.20
CA SER A 7 6.25 16.12 -16.05
C SER A 7 5.34 15.04 -15.47
N PRO A 8 5.40 13.79 -15.96
CA PRO A 8 4.56 12.74 -15.41
C PRO A 8 4.87 12.57 -13.91
N ALA A 9 3.82 12.66 -13.09
CA ALA A 9 3.95 12.59 -11.65
C ALA A 9 4.52 11.23 -11.18
N TYR A 10 5.41 11.26 -10.21
CA TYR A 10 6.00 10.09 -9.58
C TYR A 10 4.99 9.43 -8.62
N ASN A 11 4.35 8.37 -9.10
CA ASN A 11 3.41 7.56 -8.33
C ASN A 11 4.10 6.65 -7.30
N ILE A 12 3.79 6.84 -6.02
CA ILE A 12 4.21 6.03 -4.88
C ILE A 12 2.98 5.26 -4.35
N LEU A 13 3.01 3.94 -4.43
CA LEU A 13 2.06 3.09 -3.73
C LEU A 13 2.64 2.75 -2.35
N MET A 14 1.84 2.88 -1.31
CA MET A 14 2.18 2.45 0.04
C MET A 14 1.18 1.40 0.50
N TYR A 15 1.65 0.37 1.19
CA TYR A 15 0.80 -0.63 1.83
C TYR A 15 1.11 -0.66 3.32
N SER A 16 0.06 -0.60 4.13
CA SER A 16 0.12 -0.88 5.55
C SER A 16 -0.97 -1.87 5.95
N HIS A 17 -0.57 -2.97 6.57
CA HIS A 17 -1.47 -4.07 6.89
C HIS A 17 -2.44 -3.76 8.05
N ASP A 18 -2.20 -2.67 8.80
CA ASP A 18 -2.90 -2.13 9.95
C ASP A 18 -3.91 -3.06 10.62
N THR A 19 -3.49 -3.63 11.75
CA THR A 19 -4.40 -4.18 12.75
C THR A 19 -4.84 -3.06 13.72
N TYR A 20 -5.85 -3.31 14.55
CA TYR A 20 -6.47 -2.33 15.46
C TYR A 20 -5.45 -1.39 16.13
N GLY A 21 -5.47 -0.09 15.79
CA GLY A 21 -4.55 0.90 16.34
C GLY A 21 -4.43 2.17 15.50
N LEU A 22 -4.05 3.28 16.14
CA LEU A 22 -3.79 4.57 15.49
C LEU A 22 -2.36 4.67 14.92
N ASP A 23 -1.45 3.87 15.44
CA ASP A 23 -0.01 4.11 15.30
C ASP A 23 0.48 3.86 13.88
N HIS A 24 -0.10 2.87 13.20
CA HIS A 24 0.35 2.47 11.88
C HIS A 24 -0.04 3.48 10.81
N ILE A 25 -1.33 3.81 10.66
CA ILE A 25 -1.77 4.83 9.69
C ILE A 25 -1.13 6.20 9.94
N ARG A 26 -0.83 6.56 11.20
CA ARG A 26 -0.09 7.79 11.52
C ARG A 26 1.35 7.74 11.01
N ARG A 27 2.06 6.62 11.19
CA ARG A 27 3.41 6.41 10.66
C ARG A 27 3.39 6.44 9.13
N THR A 28 2.48 5.70 8.50
CA THR A 28 2.33 5.70 7.03
C THR A 28 2.06 7.10 6.49
N MET A 29 1.18 7.88 7.14
CA MET A 29 0.90 9.26 6.77
C MET A 29 2.11 10.19 6.98
N ALA A 30 2.88 10.00 8.05
CA ALA A 30 4.10 10.77 8.27
C ALA A 30 5.14 10.52 7.17
N ILE A 31 5.28 9.27 6.72
CA ILE A 31 6.14 8.89 5.60
C ILE A 31 5.62 9.50 4.29
N ALA A 32 4.32 9.35 3.98
CA ALA A 32 3.69 9.94 2.80
C ALA A 32 3.90 11.47 2.76
N ASN A 33 3.73 12.13 3.90
CA ASN A 33 3.95 13.57 4.03
C ASN A 33 5.39 14.01 3.82
N HIS A 34 6.36 13.13 4.09
CA HIS A 34 7.77 13.41 3.87
C HIS A 34 8.22 13.12 2.44
N LEU A 35 7.59 12.13 1.79
CA LEU A 35 7.91 11.75 0.41
C LEU A 35 7.21 12.62 -0.65
N ARG A 36 6.13 13.31 -0.28
CA ARG A 36 5.40 14.16 -1.24
C ARG A 36 6.18 15.41 -1.62
N ASP A 37 6.13 15.75 -2.90
CA ASP A 37 6.51 17.04 -3.48
C ASP A 37 5.46 17.44 -4.54
N ALA A 38 5.76 18.47 -5.35
CA ALA A 38 4.81 18.99 -6.35
C ALA A 38 4.48 17.99 -7.47
N ASP A 39 5.35 17.01 -7.70
CA ASP A 39 5.25 16.07 -8.81
C ASP A 39 5.08 14.63 -8.31
N THR A 40 4.62 14.41 -7.07
CA THR A 40 4.50 13.08 -6.46
C THR A 40 3.06 12.79 -6.04
N ASN A 41 2.52 11.65 -6.52
CA ASN A 41 1.25 11.11 -6.04
C ASN A 41 1.51 9.98 -5.05
N VAL A 42 0.81 9.96 -3.92
CA VAL A 42 0.88 8.87 -2.95
C VAL A 42 -0.48 8.21 -2.78
N LEU A 43 -0.54 6.90 -3.01
CA LEU A 43 -1.74 6.09 -2.76
C LEU A 43 -1.48 5.09 -1.63
N ILE A 44 -2.30 5.13 -0.58
CA ILE A 44 -2.12 4.29 0.61
C ILE A 44 -3.17 3.16 0.64
N LEU A 45 -2.72 1.91 0.57
CA LEU A 45 -3.52 0.72 0.85
C LEU A 45 -3.52 0.45 2.36
N THR A 46 -4.68 0.49 3.00
CA THR A 46 -4.77 0.29 4.47
C THR A 46 -6.00 -0.50 4.92
N GLY A 47 -5.80 -1.40 5.89
CA GLY A 47 -6.87 -2.09 6.62
C GLY A 47 -7.53 -1.25 7.71
N SER A 48 -6.99 -0.06 8.01
CA SER A 48 -7.37 0.75 9.17
C SER A 48 -8.80 1.32 9.05
N PRO A 49 -9.71 1.01 10.00
CA PRO A 49 -11.10 1.49 9.96
C PRO A 49 -11.24 3.00 10.15
N ILE A 50 -10.17 3.67 10.56
CA ILE A 50 -10.15 5.10 10.86
C ILE A 50 -9.46 5.92 9.75
N ALA A 51 -9.01 5.31 8.66
CA ALA A 51 -8.31 6.01 7.57
C ALA A 51 -9.12 7.22 7.07
N GLY A 52 -10.43 7.06 6.83
CA GLY A 52 -11.32 8.14 6.41
C GLY A 52 -11.58 9.24 7.45
N ARG A 53 -10.99 9.17 8.65
CA ARG A 53 -11.05 10.22 9.67
C ARG A 53 -9.85 11.16 9.62
N PHE A 54 -8.82 10.84 8.85
CA PHE A 54 -7.64 11.69 8.69
C PHE A 54 -7.87 12.73 7.61
N GLN A 55 -7.22 13.89 7.77
CA GLN A 55 -7.08 14.85 6.68
C GLN A 55 -5.87 14.45 5.86
N PHE A 56 -6.09 14.18 4.57
CA PHE A 56 -5.02 13.86 3.63
C PHE A 56 -4.56 15.16 2.95
N PRO A 57 -3.24 15.36 2.80
CA PRO A 57 -2.71 16.45 1.99
C PRO A 57 -3.06 16.26 0.52
N GLU A 58 -2.86 17.33 -0.24
CA GLU A 58 -2.92 17.27 -1.70
C GLU A 58 -2.01 16.16 -2.25
N HIS A 59 -2.48 15.49 -3.31
CA HIS A 59 -1.81 14.36 -3.98
C HIS A 59 -1.63 13.10 -3.13
N VAL A 60 -2.27 13.01 -1.96
CA VAL A 60 -2.31 11.80 -1.15
C VAL A 60 -3.76 11.29 -1.03
N ASP A 61 -3.98 10.02 -1.35
CA ASP A 61 -5.28 9.37 -1.18
C ASP A 61 -5.10 7.94 -0.62
N PHE A 62 -6.19 7.24 -0.32
CA PHE A 62 -6.17 5.89 0.22
C PHE A 62 -7.21 4.95 -0.39
N VAL A 63 -6.83 3.68 -0.49
CA VAL A 63 -7.73 2.56 -0.78
C VAL A 63 -7.90 1.73 0.48
N ARG A 64 -9.14 1.61 0.93
CA ARG A 64 -9.48 0.79 2.09
C ARG A 64 -9.62 -0.67 1.69
N ILE A 65 -8.83 -1.54 2.32
CA ILE A 65 -8.98 -3.00 2.24
C ILE A 65 -9.72 -3.54 3.47
N PRO A 66 -10.40 -4.71 3.39
CA PRO A 66 -11.08 -5.29 4.55
C PRO A 66 -10.12 -5.45 5.73
N GLY A 67 -10.41 -4.81 6.87
CA GLY A 67 -9.58 -4.91 8.06
C GLY A 67 -9.61 -6.32 8.67
N MET A 68 -8.50 -6.74 9.29
CA MET A 68 -8.36 -8.03 9.96
C MET A 68 -7.96 -7.82 11.44
N ILE A 69 -8.53 -8.61 12.34
CA ILE A 69 -8.21 -8.63 13.77
C ILE A 69 -7.64 -10.00 14.12
N LYS A 70 -6.52 -10.02 14.85
CA LYS A 70 -5.97 -11.25 15.42
C LYS A 70 -6.80 -11.66 16.64
N MET A 71 -7.41 -12.83 16.59
CA MET A 71 -8.23 -13.35 17.69
C MET A 71 -7.38 -14.16 18.69
N THR A 72 -6.57 -15.09 18.19
CA THR A 72 -5.66 -15.97 18.95
C THR A 72 -4.47 -16.38 18.06
N ASN A 73 -3.51 -17.17 18.56
CA ASN A 73 -2.32 -17.61 17.81
C ASN A 73 -2.63 -17.97 16.34
N ASP A 74 -2.21 -17.08 15.44
CA ASP A 74 -2.33 -17.15 13.99
C ASP A 74 -3.74 -17.14 13.35
N ASP A 75 -4.80 -17.02 14.15
CA ASP A 75 -6.19 -16.87 13.69
C ASP A 75 -6.55 -15.39 13.49
N TYR A 76 -6.97 -15.05 12.27
CA TYR A 76 -7.38 -13.70 11.88
C TYR A 76 -8.84 -13.69 11.41
N GLN A 77 -9.66 -12.80 11.99
CA GLN A 77 -11.04 -12.60 11.55
C GLN A 77 -11.21 -11.23 10.91
N SER A 78 -12.13 -11.14 9.94
CA SER A 78 -12.48 -9.84 9.36
C SER A 78 -13.18 -8.96 10.40
N LEU A 79 -12.78 -7.69 10.44
CA LEU A 79 -13.20 -6.72 11.45
C LEU A 79 -14.68 -6.32 11.34
N SER A 80 -15.23 -6.31 10.13
CA SER A 80 -16.56 -5.76 9.85
C SER A 80 -17.49 -6.72 9.13
N ILE A 81 -16.98 -7.81 8.54
CA ILE A 81 -17.75 -8.73 7.69
C ILE A 81 -17.60 -10.14 8.25
N ARG A 82 -18.72 -10.86 8.43
CA ARG A 82 -18.71 -12.27 8.84
C ARG A 82 -18.41 -13.18 7.65
N ILE A 83 -17.16 -13.20 7.20
CA ILE A 83 -16.67 -14.08 6.14
C ILE A 83 -15.50 -14.91 6.63
N GLU A 84 -15.31 -16.05 5.99
CA GLU A 84 -14.14 -16.92 6.17
C GLU A 84 -12.85 -16.14 5.93
N GLN A 85 -11.81 -16.47 6.69
CA GLN A 85 -10.51 -15.79 6.65
C GLN A 85 -9.90 -15.84 5.24
N GLU A 86 -10.02 -16.97 4.56
CA GLU A 86 -9.49 -17.20 3.22
C GLU A 86 -10.16 -16.27 2.20
N LYS A 87 -11.48 -16.07 2.30
CA LYS A 87 -12.21 -15.11 1.45
C LYS A 87 -11.78 -13.68 1.73
N ALA A 88 -11.60 -13.32 2.99
CA ALA A 88 -11.13 -11.98 3.36
C ALA A 88 -9.72 -11.71 2.79
N LEU A 89 -8.81 -12.67 2.92
CA LEU A 89 -7.45 -12.59 2.36
C LEU A 89 -7.46 -12.54 0.83
N ALA A 90 -8.34 -13.30 0.17
CA ALA A 90 -8.50 -13.26 -1.28
C ALA A 90 -8.98 -11.87 -1.75
N ILE A 91 -9.95 -11.27 -1.07
CA ILE A 91 -10.41 -9.91 -1.37
C ILE A 91 -9.27 -8.90 -1.18
N ARG A 92 -8.54 -8.98 -0.05
CA ARG A 92 -7.39 -8.10 0.22
C ARG A 92 -6.34 -8.21 -0.88
N THR A 93 -5.92 -9.43 -1.21
CA THR A 93 -4.95 -9.72 -2.28
C THR A 93 -5.38 -9.12 -3.62
N ASN A 94 -6.65 -9.32 -4.00
CA ASN A 94 -7.17 -8.82 -5.27
C ASN A 94 -7.22 -7.29 -5.33
N ILE A 95 -7.59 -6.62 -4.24
CA ILE A 95 -7.59 -5.15 -4.18
C ILE A 95 -6.16 -4.61 -4.33
N ILE A 96 -5.20 -5.17 -3.60
CA ILE A 96 -3.79 -4.74 -3.65
C ILE A 96 -3.26 -4.87 -5.09
N LEU A 97 -3.46 -6.04 -5.70
CA LEU A 97 -2.98 -6.32 -7.06
C LEU A 97 -3.66 -5.44 -8.11
N ALA A 98 -4.98 -5.30 -8.07
CA ALA A 98 -5.72 -4.46 -9.02
C ALA A 98 -5.35 -2.98 -8.89
N THR A 99 -5.13 -2.51 -7.66
CA THR A 99 -4.67 -1.15 -7.39
C THR A 99 -3.30 -0.92 -8.00
N ALA A 100 -2.32 -1.79 -7.74
CA ALA A 100 -0.98 -1.66 -8.32
C ALA A 100 -0.98 -1.70 -9.86
N ARG A 101 -1.78 -2.60 -10.47
CA ARG A 101 -1.93 -2.70 -11.93
C ARG A 101 -2.50 -1.46 -12.58
N THR A 102 -3.42 -0.79 -11.90
CA THR A 102 -4.10 0.40 -12.44
C THR A 102 -3.30 1.67 -12.15
N PHE A 103 -2.69 1.75 -10.97
CA PHE A 103 -1.96 2.92 -10.51
C PHE A 103 -0.54 3.01 -11.09
N LEU A 104 0.03 1.88 -11.53
CA LEU A 104 1.37 1.80 -12.13
C LEU A 104 2.43 2.56 -11.28
N PRO A 105 2.69 2.10 -10.04
CA PRO A 105 3.59 2.81 -9.15
C PRO A 105 5.05 2.69 -9.61
N HIS A 106 5.78 3.80 -9.55
CA HIS A 106 7.23 3.83 -9.71
C HIS A 106 7.96 3.37 -8.42
N LEU A 107 7.28 3.52 -7.28
CA LEU A 107 7.75 3.06 -5.97
C LEU A 107 6.62 2.35 -5.23
N PHE A 108 6.86 1.11 -4.78
CA PHE A 108 5.98 0.42 -3.85
C PHE A 108 6.64 0.22 -2.48
N ILE A 109 6.02 0.79 -1.44
CA ILE A 109 6.48 0.73 -0.05
C ILE A 109 5.57 -0.19 0.73
N VAL A 110 6.12 -1.20 1.39
CA VAL A 110 5.39 -2.11 2.27
C VAL A 110 5.87 -1.89 3.69
N ASP A 111 5.02 -1.30 4.55
CA ASP A 111 5.34 -1.01 5.95
C ASP A 111 5.25 -2.29 6.82
N LYS A 112 6.26 -2.49 7.65
CA LYS A 112 6.46 -3.55 8.66
C LYS A 112 6.66 -4.98 8.14
N GLU A 113 5.72 -5.51 7.35
CA GLU A 113 5.71 -6.90 6.90
C GLU A 113 5.89 -6.99 5.38
N PRO A 114 7.10 -7.28 4.85
CA PRO A 114 7.42 -7.18 3.42
C PRO A 114 6.56 -8.01 2.47
N LEU A 115 5.85 -9.02 2.97
CA LEU A 115 4.93 -9.86 2.19
C LEU A 115 3.45 -9.58 2.53
N GLY A 116 3.19 -8.65 3.45
CA GLY A 116 1.87 -8.39 4.01
C GLY A 116 1.35 -9.53 4.88
N LEU A 117 0.09 -9.40 5.30
CA LEU A 117 -0.58 -10.39 6.12
C LEU A 117 -0.73 -11.69 5.32
N LYS A 118 -0.21 -12.81 5.85
CA LYS A 118 -0.28 -14.14 5.21
C LYS A 118 0.12 -14.11 3.72
N ARG A 119 1.13 -13.29 3.37
CA ARG A 119 1.70 -13.16 2.02
C ARG A 119 0.78 -12.52 0.96
N GLU A 120 -0.27 -11.81 1.35
CA GLU A 120 -1.23 -11.19 0.40
C GLU A 120 -0.63 -10.16 -0.57
N VAL A 121 0.56 -9.60 -0.25
CA VAL A 121 1.24 -8.65 -1.13
C VAL A 121 2.09 -9.37 -2.19
N LEU A 122 2.45 -10.65 -1.97
CA LEU A 122 3.36 -11.40 -2.83
C LEU A 122 2.95 -11.40 -4.32
N PRO A 123 1.68 -11.64 -4.71
CA PRO A 123 1.30 -11.61 -6.13
C PRO A 123 1.52 -10.25 -6.78
N THR A 124 1.43 -9.17 -6.00
CA THR A 124 1.71 -7.81 -6.47
C THR A 124 3.21 -7.61 -6.68
N LEU A 125 4.05 -8.16 -5.79
CA LEU A 125 5.50 -8.11 -5.94
C LEU A 125 5.99 -8.87 -7.17
N GLU A 126 5.42 -10.06 -7.39
CA GLU A 126 5.69 -10.89 -8.57
C GLU A 126 5.30 -10.15 -9.85
N TRP A 127 4.09 -9.57 -9.89
CA TRP A 127 3.62 -8.80 -11.03
C TRP A 127 4.49 -7.55 -11.32
N LEU A 128 4.89 -6.79 -10.29
CA LEU A 128 5.76 -5.61 -10.46
C LEU A 128 7.11 -6.00 -11.07
N LYS A 129 7.70 -7.10 -10.59
CA LYS A 129 8.98 -7.62 -11.10
C LYS A 129 8.88 -8.06 -12.56
N GLU A 130 7.78 -8.72 -12.92
CA GLU A 130 7.53 -9.16 -14.31
C GLU A 130 7.27 -7.99 -15.25
N SER A 131 6.53 -6.98 -14.78
CA SER A 131 6.13 -5.81 -15.58
C SER A 131 7.27 -4.82 -15.79
N ASN A 132 8.23 -4.78 -14.87
CA ASN A 132 9.45 -4.00 -15.01
C ASN A 132 10.66 -4.79 -14.47
N PRO A 133 11.44 -5.46 -15.34
CA PRO A 133 12.62 -6.25 -14.92
C PRO A 133 13.71 -5.44 -14.21
N SER A 134 13.68 -4.11 -14.35
CA SER A 134 14.62 -3.19 -13.71
C SER A 134 14.26 -2.86 -12.25
N THR A 135 13.14 -3.40 -11.77
CA THR A 135 12.65 -3.26 -10.40
C THR A 135 13.69 -3.75 -9.38
N GLN A 136 14.12 -2.85 -8.49
CA GLN A 136 15.00 -3.17 -7.38
C GLN A 136 14.18 -3.33 -6.10
N ARG A 137 14.40 -4.45 -5.38
CA ARG A 137 13.81 -4.68 -4.06
C ARG A 137 14.85 -4.46 -2.98
N GLN A 138 14.58 -3.51 -2.09
CA GLN A 138 15.38 -3.26 -0.89
C GLN A 138 14.55 -3.56 0.36
N ILE A 139 15.04 -4.48 1.20
CA ILE A 139 14.42 -4.76 2.49
C ILE A 139 15.23 -4.00 3.55
N LEU A 140 14.63 -2.96 4.10
CA LEU A 140 15.11 -2.25 5.28
C LEU A 140 14.48 -2.91 6.53
N PRO A 141 15.13 -2.82 7.71
CA PRO A 141 14.48 -3.22 8.95
C PRO A 141 13.13 -2.47 9.08
N GLU A 142 12.04 -3.23 9.13
CA GLU A 142 10.65 -2.75 9.17
C GLU A 142 10.05 -2.15 7.88
N VAL A 143 10.74 -2.06 6.74
CA VAL A 143 10.16 -1.51 5.49
C VAL A 143 10.73 -2.23 4.26
N CYS A 144 9.87 -2.64 3.32
CA CYS A 144 10.33 -3.09 2.01
C CYS A 144 10.06 -2.00 0.97
N LEU A 145 11.11 -1.56 0.27
CA LEU A 145 11.04 -0.60 -0.83
C LEU A 145 11.24 -1.33 -2.15
N ILE A 146 10.47 -0.94 -3.15
CA ILE A 146 10.55 -1.48 -4.50
C ILE A 146 10.53 -0.31 -5.46
N THR A 147 11.65 -0.05 -6.13
CA THR A 147 11.85 1.11 -7.02
C THR A 147 12.08 0.64 -8.45
N GLU A 148 11.57 1.37 -9.43
CA GLU A 148 12.12 1.30 -10.79
C GLU A 148 13.53 1.90 -10.82
N SER A 149 14.50 1.24 -11.45
CA SER A 149 15.80 1.87 -11.69
C SER A 149 15.64 2.92 -12.79
N LYS A 150 16.07 4.16 -12.53
CA LYS A 150 16.15 5.18 -13.58
C LYS A 150 17.15 4.70 -14.65
N PRO A 151 16.80 4.76 -15.95
CA PRO A 151 17.73 4.39 -17.02
C PRO A 151 18.98 5.27 -17.04
#